data_AF-A0A1F2RIR2-F1
#
_entry.id   AF-A0A1F2RIR2-F1
#
_cell.length_a   1.000
_cell.length_b   1.000
_cell.length_c   1.000
_cell.angle_alpha   90.00
_cell.angle_beta   90.00
_cell.angle_gamma   90.00
#
_symmetry.space_group_name_H-M   'P 1'
#
loop_
_entity.id
_entity.type
_entity.pdbx_description
1 polymer ?
#
loop_
_entity_poly.entity_id
_entity_poly.type
_entity_poly.pdbx_seq_one_letter_code
_entity_poly.pdbx_strand_id
1 'polypeptide(L)'
;MGELRQGRPDALPILFDRFYRLVLKVAMRILRDPGEAEDVMREVFLEIFNKAAQFDPAKGSTKTWILQYAYHRSLSRRRYLAHRNFYDRHQIGEREVSEFNSLDVSWRGLTFRE
;
A
#
# COMPACT_ATOMS: atom_id res chain seq x y z
N MET A 1 8.04 -12.69 16.12
CA MET A 1 8.55 -12.12 14.84
C MET A 1 9.53 -13.06 14.11
N GLY A 2 9.84 -14.27 14.62
CA GLY A 2 10.74 -15.22 13.95
C GLY A 2 10.13 -16.01 12.78
N GLU A 3 8.81 -16.03 12.63
CA GLU A 3 8.14 -16.93 11.69
C GLU A 3 8.12 -16.46 10.23
N LEU A 4 8.27 -15.15 9.99
CA LEU A 4 8.33 -14.60 8.64
C LEU A 4 9.57 -15.04 7.84
N ARG A 5 10.63 -15.43 8.55
CA ARG A 5 11.93 -15.74 7.94
C ARG A 5 12.02 -17.15 7.31
N GLN A 6 11.06 -18.04 7.58
CA GLN A 6 11.12 -19.42 7.11
C GLN A 6 10.20 -19.72 5.91
N GLY A 7 9.54 -18.71 5.32
CA GLY A 7 8.61 -18.95 4.21
C GLY A 7 7.49 -19.93 4.57
N ARG A 8 7.13 -20.00 5.87
CA ARG A 8 6.06 -20.89 6.31
C ARG A 8 4.73 -20.37 5.78
N PRO A 9 3.93 -21.20 5.10
CA PRO A 9 2.64 -20.79 4.52
C PRO A 9 1.67 -20.20 5.56
N ASP A 10 1.88 -20.51 6.85
CA ASP A 10 1.03 -20.10 7.98
C ASP A 10 1.23 -18.64 8.43
N ALA A 11 2.26 -17.95 7.95
CA ALA A 11 2.53 -16.55 8.31
C ALA A 11 1.61 -15.56 7.56
N LEU A 12 1.09 -15.96 6.39
CA LEU A 12 0.27 -15.09 5.54
C LEU A 12 -1.11 -14.79 6.16
N PRO A 13 -1.88 -15.76 6.70
CA PRO A 13 -3.15 -15.49 7.37
C PRO A 13 -2.99 -14.51 8.54
N ILE A 14 -1.94 -14.66 9.35
CA ILE A 14 -1.68 -13.78 10.50
C ILE A 14 -1.39 -12.34 10.04
N LEU A 15 -0.60 -12.17 8.97
CA LEU A 15 -0.37 -10.85 8.38
C LEU A 15 -1.64 -10.26 7.79
N PHE A 16 -2.41 -11.08 7.09
CA PHE A 16 -3.66 -10.67 6.47
C PHE A 16 -4.64 -10.15 7.53
N ASP A 17 -4.95 -10.94 8.56
CA ASP A 17 -5.85 -10.54 9.64
C ASP A 17 -5.43 -9.24 10.33
N ARG A 18 -4.12 -9.06 10.51
CA ARG A 18 -3.58 -7.88 11.18
C ARG A 18 -3.59 -6.61 10.31
N PHE A 19 -3.34 -6.74 9.01
CA PHE A 19 -3.07 -5.58 8.15
C PHE A 19 -4.13 -5.32 7.07
N TYR A 20 -5.04 -6.26 6.82
CA TYR A 20 -6.07 -6.15 5.77
C TYR A 20 -6.80 -4.81 5.82
N ARG A 21 -7.40 -4.48 6.97
CA ARG A 21 -8.21 -3.26 7.15
C ARG A 21 -7.37 -1.99 6.94
N LEU A 22 -6.09 -2.05 7.29
CA LEU A 22 -5.19 -0.92 7.19
C LEU A 22 -4.74 -0.68 5.75
N VAL A 23 -4.37 -1.74 5.03
CA VAL A 23 -4.03 -1.70 3.60
C VAL A 23 -5.24 -1.23 2.80
N LEU A 24 -6.42 -1.80 3.05
CA LEU A 24 -7.65 -1.39 2.38
C LEU A 24 -7.96 0.09 2.64
N LYS A 25 -7.80 0.58 3.87
CA LYS A 25 -8.02 2.00 4.19
C LYS A 25 -7.06 2.93 3.45
N VAL A 26 -5.81 2.52 3.25
CA VAL A 26 -4.83 3.27 2.45
C VAL A 26 -5.24 3.30 0.98
N ALA A 27 -5.58 2.14 0.41
CA ALA A 27 -6.01 2.03 -0.98
C ALA A 27 -7.28 2.86 -1.24
N MET A 28 -8.28 2.76 -0.36
CA MET A 28 -9.52 3.55 -0.41
C MET A 28 -9.27 5.06 -0.41
N ARG A 29 -8.33 5.55 0.41
CA ARG A 29 -7.99 6.98 0.46
C ARG A 29 -7.38 7.48 -0.85
N ILE A 30 -6.63 6.65 -1.54
CA ILE A 30 -5.90 7.02 -2.75
C ILE A 30 -6.77 6.87 -4.00
N LEU A 31 -7.50 5.76 -4.10
CA LEU A 31 -8.24 5.35 -5.29
C LEU A 31 -9.67 5.87 -5.29
N ARG A 32 -10.28 6.04 -4.10
CA ARG A 32 -11.69 6.48 -3.92
C ARG A 32 -12.73 5.60 -4.64
N ASP A 33 -12.34 4.40 -5.01
CA ASP A 33 -13.19 3.38 -5.61
C ASP A 33 -13.05 2.09 -4.79
N PRO A 34 -14.15 1.53 -4.24
CA PRO A 34 -14.10 0.31 -3.43
C PRO A 34 -13.57 -0.92 -4.17
N GLY A 35 -13.92 -1.09 -5.44
CA GLY A 35 -13.50 -2.25 -6.23
C GLY A 35 -12.00 -2.20 -6.50
N GLU A 36 -11.51 -1.05 -6.97
CA GLU A 36 -10.09 -0.82 -7.22
C GLU A 36 -9.25 -0.90 -5.94
N ALA A 37 -9.77 -0.41 -4.82
CA ALA A 37 -9.10 -0.52 -3.54
C ALA A 37 -8.99 -1.96 -3.04
N GLU A 38 -10.03 -2.76 -3.24
CA GLU A 38 -10.02 -4.17 -2.88
C GLU A 38 -9.03 -4.96 -3.77
N ASP A 39 -9.02 -4.69 -5.08
CA ASP A 39 -8.09 -5.35 -5.99
C ASP A 39 -6.63 -5.00 -5.68
N VAL A 40 -6.32 -3.73 -5.45
CA VAL A 40 -4.96 -3.32 -5.03
C VAL A 40 -4.58 -3.95 -3.70
N MET A 41 -5.50 -4.02 -2.73
CA MET A 41 -5.22 -4.67 -1.45
C MET A 41 -4.88 -6.15 -1.65
N ARG A 42 -5.63 -6.90 -2.48
CA ARG A 42 -5.35 -8.31 -2.79
C ARG A 42 -3.97 -8.46 -3.44
N GLU A 43 -3.66 -7.64 -4.44
CA GLU A 43 -2.35 -7.62 -5.10
C GLU A 43 -1.21 -7.35 -4.10
N VAL A 44 -1.39 -6.39 -3.19
CA VAL A 44 -0.41 -6.06 -2.16
C VAL A 44 -0.08 -7.26 -1.28
N PHE A 45 -1.09 -8.02 -0.82
CA PHE A 45 -0.84 -9.20 0.01
C PHE A 45 -0.16 -10.33 -0.75
N LEU A 46 -0.51 -10.55 -2.02
CA LEU A 46 0.17 -11.52 -2.89
C LEU A 46 1.65 -11.15 -3.08
N GLU A 47 1.93 -9.87 -3.34
CA GLU A 47 3.30 -9.39 -3.54
C GLU A 47 4.11 -9.40 -2.24
N ILE A 48 3.50 -9.08 -1.10
CA ILE A 48 4.13 -9.20 0.23
C ILE A 48 4.48 -10.64 0.52
N PHE A 49 3.60 -11.60 0.23
CA PHE A 49 3.89 -13.03 0.44
C PHE A 49 5.15 -13.45 -0.33
N ASN A 50 5.22 -13.10 -1.61
CA ASN A 50 6.38 -13.40 -2.46
C ASN A 50 7.67 -12.72 -1.99
N LYS A 51 7.55 -11.55 -1.34
CA LYS A 51 8.69 -10.77 -0.82
C LYS A 51 8.97 -10.99 0.67
N ALA A 52 8.19 -11.80 1.36
CA ALA A 52 8.27 -11.96 2.81
C ALA A 52 9.64 -12.48 3.27
N ALA A 53 10.26 -13.36 2.47
CA ALA A 53 11.62 -13.87 2.72
C ALA A 53 12.71 -12.78 2.64
N GLN A 54 12.43 -11.65 1.98
CA GLN A 54 13.34 -10.51 1.83
C GLN A 54 13.12 -9.44 2.91
N PHE A 55 12.12 -9.60 3.78
CA PHE A 55 11.89 -8.67 4.87
C PHE A 55 13.04 -8.72 5.87
N ASP A 56 13.68 -7.56 6.06
CA ASP A 56 14.74 -7.37 7.03
C ASP A 56 14.23 -6.47 8.18
N PRO A 57 14.02 -7.00 9.39
CA PRO A 57 13.55 -6.21 10.52
C PRO A 57 14.54 -5.11 10.94
N ALA A 58 15.80 -5.17 10.53
CA ALA A 58 16.77 -4.10 10.76
C ALA A 58 16.48 -2.84 9.92
N LYS A 59 15.74 -2.97 8.81
CA LYS A 59 15.39 -1.86 7.90
C LYS A 59 14.09 -1.15 8.27
N GLY A 60 13.35 -1.66 9.25
CA GLY A 60 12.12 -1.04 9.73
C GLY A 60 11.06 -2.03 10.20
N SER A 61 9.96 -1.51 10.73
CA SER A 61 8.85 -2.35 11.19
C SER A 61 8.11 -2.99 10.01
N THR A 62 7.63 -4.22 10.18
CA THR A 62 6.78 -4.91 9.19
C THR A 62 5.55 -4.07 8.82
N LYS A 63 4.97 -3.37 9.81
CA LYS A 63 3.83 -2.46 9.58
C LYS A 63 4.19 -1.35 8.60
N THR A 64 5.32 -0.68 8.83
CA THR A 64 5.79 0.42 7.97
C THR A 64 6.03 -0.07 6.55
N TRP A 65 6.71 -1.20 6.40
CA TRP A 65 7.00 -1.80 5.10
C TRP A 65 5.72 -2.14 4.31
N ILE A 66 4.75 -2.78 4.94
CA ILE A 66 3.46 -3.11 4.33
C ILE A 66 2.69 -1.85 3.90
N LEU A 67 2.68 -0.83 4.75
CA LEU A 67 1.99 0.44 4.45
C LEU A 67 2.61 1.20 3.29
N GLN A 68 3.94 1.24 3.22
CA GLN A 68 4.65 1.83 2.09
C GLN A 68 4.33 1.08 0.80
N TYR A 69 4.35 -0.25 0.85
CA TYR A 69 4.00 -1.07 -0.30
C TYR A 69 2.57 -0.78 -0.80
N ALA A 70 1.61 -0.74 0.11
CA ALA A 70 0.22 -0.41 -0.20
C ALA A 70 0.06 0.99 -0.81
N TYR A 71 0.76 1.98 -0.26
CA TYR A 71 0.76 3.35 -0.77
C TYR A 71 1.28 3.42 -2.22
N HIS A 72 2.46 2.85 -2.48
CA HIS A 72 3.07 2.88 -3.81
C HIS A 72 2.23 2.13 -4.83
N ARG A 73 1.70 0.95 -4.49
CA ARG A 73 0.79 0.19 -5.37
C ARG A 73 -0.47 0.97 -5.71
N SER A 74 -1.10 1.58 -4.71
CA SER A 74 -2.31 2.39 -4.90
C SER A 74 -2.04 3.61 -5.78
N LEU A 75 -0.88 4.28 -5.60
CA LEU A 75 -0.49 5.42 -6.43
C LEU A 75 -0.22 5.01 -7.89
N SER A 76 0.47 3.89 -8.09
CA SER A 76 0.70 3.31 -9.41
C SER A 76 -0.60 2.93 -10.10
N ARG A 77 -1.54 2.30 -9.38
CA ARG A 77 -2.87 1.99 -9.90
C ARG A 77 -3.64 3.24 -10.27
N ARG A 78 -3.64 4.27 -9.42
CA ARG A 78 -4.28 5.56 -9.72
C ARG A 78 -3.73 6.20 -11.00
N ARG A 79 -2.40 6.19 -11.18
CA ARG A 79 -1.75 6.70 -12.40
C ARG A 79 -2.15 5.89 -13.63
N TYR A 80 -2.20 4.56 -13.50
CA TYR A 80 -2.63 3.66 -14.56
C TYR A 80 -4.10 3.91 -14.99
N LEU A 81 -5.02 4.04 -14.02
CA LEU A 81 -6.42 4.35 -14.28
C LEU A 81 -6.59 5.72 -14.95
N ALA A 82 -5.83 6.72 -14.49
CA ALA A 82 -5.82 8.05 -15.10
C ALA A 82 -5.30 8.02 -16.55
N HIS A 83 -4.25 7.25 -16.84
CA HIS A 83 -3.72 7.11 -18.20
C HIS A 83 -4.64 6.34 -19.15
N ARG A 84 -5.46 5.43 -18.63
CA ARG A 84 -6.40 4.64 -19.45
C ARG A 84 -7.71 5.38 -19.78
N ASN A 85 -7.83 6.67 -19.44
CA ASN A 85 -9.07 7.46 -19.58
C ASN A 85 -10.30 6.73 -19.00
N PHE A 86 -10.11 5.87 -17.99
CA PHE A 86 -11.07 4.79 -17.73
C PHE A 86 -12.29 5.20 -16.88
N TYR A 87 -12.36 6.43 -16.34
CA TYR A 87 -13.57 6.97 -15.70
C TYR A 87 -13.67 8.50 -15.85
N ASP A 88 -14.24 8.97 -16.97
CA ASP A 88 -14.81 10.32 -17.05
C ASP A 88 -16.10 10.37 -16.21
N ARG A 89 -15.96 10.50 -14.88
CA ARG A 89 -16.93 11.01 -13.89
C ARG A 89 -16.49 10.56 -12.50
N HIS A 90 -15.58 11.29 -11.89
CA HIS A 90 -15.58 11.72 -10.48
C HIS A 90 -14.36 12.63 -10.35
N GLN A 91 -14.58 13.93 -10.53
CA GLN A 91 -13.56 14.97 -10.45
C GLN A 91 -12.77 14.80 -9.14
N ILE A 92 -11.57 14.21 -9.22
CA ILE A 92 -10.57 14.32 -8.16
C ILE A 92 -10.07 15.76 -8.27
N GLY A 93 -10.66 16.66 -7.49
CA GLY A 93 -10.29 18.07 -7.51
C GLY A 93 -8.78 18.24 -7.23
N GLU A 94 -8.08 18.93 -8.13
CA GLU A 94 -6.64 19.21 -8.01
C GLU A 94 -6.27 19.86 -6.66
N ARG A 95 -7.23 20.55 -6.01
CA ARG A 95 -7.07 21.14 -4.67
C ARG A 95 -6.84 20.10 -3.56
N GLU A 96 -7.50 18.95 -3.61
CA GLU A 96 -7.36 17.92 -2.56
C GLU A 96 -6.08 17.09 -2.73
N VAL A 97 -5.63 16.90 -3.98
CA VAL A 97 -4.32 16.26 -4.25
C VAL A 97 -3.18 17.08 -3.66
N SER A 98 -3.28 18.41 -3.70
CA SER A 98 -2.32 19.33 -3.10
C SER A 98 -2.33 19.29 -1.56
N GLU A 99 -3.50 19.17 -0.95
CA GLU A 99 -3.67 19.04 0.51
C GLU A 99 -3.17 17.68 1.06
N PHE A 100 -3.33 16.60 0.28
CA PHE A 100 -2.73 15.31 0.61
C PHE A 100 -1.20 15.33 0.45
N ASN A 101 -0.67 16.09 -0.51
CA ASN A 101 0.77 16.29 -0.70
C ASN A 101 1.38 17.19 0.38
N SER A 102 0.58 17.97 1.12
CA SER A 102 1.01 18.75 2.27
C SER A 102 0.83 17.99 3.60
N LEU A 103 -0.11 17.04 3.69
CA LEU A 103 -0.18 16.03 4.77
C LEU A 103 0.91 14.94 4.65
N ASP A 104 1.60 14.88 3.50
CA ASP A 104 2.77 14.03 3.18
C ASP A 104 4.02 14.33 4.03
N VAL A 105 4.00 15.39 4.85
CA VAL A 105 5.16 15.81 5.67
C VAL A 105 5.55 14.77 6.73
N SER A 106 4.66 13.84 7.09
CA SER A 106 4.98 12.73 8.01
C SER A 106 5.74 11.56 7.36
N TRP A 107 5.76 11.45 6.03
CA TRP A 107 6.42 10.33 5.33
C TRP A 107 7.79 10.73 4.74
N ARG A 108 8.03 12.03 4.52
CA ARG A 108 9.34 12.57 4.11
C ARG A 108 10.41 12.54 5.22
N GLY A 109 10.00 12.45 6.49
CA GLY A 109 10.91 12.29 7.63
C GLY A 109 11.56 10.90 7.74
N LEU A 110 11.11 9.94 6.93
CA LEU A 110 11.77 8.65 6.73
C LEU A 110 12.61 8.74 5.45
N THR A 111 13.67 9.53 5.51
CA THR A 111 14.64 9.62 4.41
C THR A 111 15.27 8.26 4.19
N PHE A 112 14.97 7.64 3.05
CA PHE A 112 15.74 6.49 2.56
C PHE A 112 16.66 6.97 1.45
N ARG A 113 17.95 6.97 1.78
CA ARG A 113 19.05 7.09 0.82
C ARG A 113 19.18 5.75 0.09
N GLU A 114 19.40 5.84 -1.21
CA GLU A 114 19.64 4.72 -2.14
C GLU A 114 20.73 3.75 -1.67
#